data_AF-A0A934RL94-F1
#
_entry.id   AF-A0A934RL94-F1
#
_cell.length_a   1.000
_cell.length_b   1.000
_cell.length_c   1.000
_cell.angle_alpha   90.00
_cell.angle_beta   90.00
_cell.angle_gamma   90.00
#
_symmetry.space_group_name_H-M   'P 1'
#
loop_
_entity.id
_entity.type
_entity.pdbx_description
1 polymer ?
#
loop_
_entity_poly.entity_id
_entity_poly.type
_entity_poly.pdbx_seq_one_letter_code
_entity_poly.pdbx_strand_id
1 'polypeptide(L)'
;MTTPQLPLLLGLFFTSSSFLCGQTREWKNTDGSKSIVATFVSRDTETITLKRSTGETLTFPVTRLHESELTYLDDNHPLETGGGTEQGNAFGPLSFGDSRAEVEEKLLQSSFVKTKVDRGLFGRTGLNGIFETAQSIGDLPCFLYFDWDTAGGLREVTLRTKDEAVGSYRSKLHPTWTELIELLAKLYGNPLSKSPFPEANKLEMGSIIGTHLWRTGEGHSVFLGPARSMDGYNVSVRITTERIEPVPVP
;
A
#
# COMPACT_ATOMS: atom_id res chain seq x y z
N MET A 1 -16.24 65.08 -0.40
CA MET A 1 -16.30 63.91 -1.29
C MET A 1 -15.91 62.70 -0.46
N THR A 2 -16.81 61.74 -0.39
CA THR A 2 -16.84 60.58 0.51
C THR A 2 -15.92 59.47 0.00
N THR A 3 -15.05 58.97 0.86
CA THR A 3 -14.29 57.73 0.65
C THR A 3 -14.60 56.78 1.81
N PRO A 4 -15.15 55.58 1.58
CA PRO A 4 -15.38 54.58 2.62
C PRO A 4 -14.29 53.49 2.64
N GLN A 5 -14.44 52.52 3.57
CA GLN A 5 -13.76 51.21 3.73
C GLN A 5 -12.56 51.18 4.69
N LEU A 6 -12.34 50.18 5.57
CA LEU A 6 -13.09 49.03 6.10
C LEU A 6 -12.21 48.51 7.29
N PRO A 7 -12.73 47.96 8.40
CA PRO A 7 -11.87 47.46 9.49
C PRO A 7 -11.10 46.19 9.10
N LEU A 8 -9.80 46.16 9.41
CA LEU A 8 -8.91 45.01 9.28
C LEU A 8 -9.26 43.96 10.36
N LEU A 9 -10.05 42.95 10.02
CA LEU A 9 -10.27 41.79 10.88
C LEU A 9 -9.07 40.83 10.74
N LEU A 10 -8.20 40.82 11.76
CA LEU A 10 -7.12 39.85 11.90
C LEU A 10 -7.71 38.51 12.37
N GLY A 11 -8.07 37.64 11.43
CA GLY A 11 -8.48 36.27 11.74
C GLY A 11 -7.27 35.39 12.06
N LEU A 12 -7.00 35.15 13.35
CA LEU A 12 -6.16 34.03 13.77
C LEU A 12 -6.88 32.72 13.41
N PHE A 13 -6.42 32.04 12.36
CA PHE A 13 -6.72 30.63 12.17
C PHE A 13 -5.83 29.81 13.11
N PHE A 14 -6.34 29.50 14.30
CA PHE A 14 -5.87 28.34 15.05
C PHE A 14 -6.33 27.09 14.29
N THR A 15 -5.48 26.53 13.44
CA THR A 15 -5.65 25.15 12.98
C THR A 15 -5.23 24.25 14.13
N SER A 16 -6.18 23.94 15.00
CA SER A 16 -6.07 22.85 15.97
C SER A 16 -5.98 21.54 15.20
N SER A 17 -4.77 21.11 14.85
CA SER A 17 -4.53 19.73 14.45
C SER A 17 -4.66 18.86 15.69
N SER A 18 -5.89 18.41 15.96
CA SER A 18 -6.15 17.36 16.93
C SER A 18 -5.53 16.07 16.42
N PHE A 19 -4.28 15.80 16.78
CA PHE A 19 -3.76 14.44 16.78
C PHE A 19 -4.54 13.67 17.85
N LEU A 20 -5.57 12.93 17.43
CA LEU A 20 -6.28 11.99 18.28
C LEU A 20 -5.31 10.86 18.67
N CYS A 21 -4.60 11.07 19.77
CA CYS A 21 -3.90 10.01 20.48
C CYS A 21 -4.95 8.98 20.92
N GLY A 22 -4.80 7.71 20.49
CA GLY A 22 -5.80 6.67 20.71
C GLY A 22 -6.29 6.61 22.16
N GLN A 23 -7.60 6.64 22.36
CA GLN A 23 -8.22 6.69 23.69
C GLN A 23 -8.22 5.29 24.32
N THR A 24 -7.64 5.15 25.51
CA THR A 24 -7.74 3.92 26.32
C THR A 24 -9.16 3.79 26.86
N ARG A 25 -9.83 2.68 26.56
CA ARG A 25 -11.20 2.39 27.03
C ARG A 25 -11.40 0.91 27.34
N GLU A 26 -12.56 0.60 27.91
CA GLU A 26 -13.04 -0.77 28.07
C GLU A 26 -13.67 -1.27 26.77
N TRP A 27 -13.35 -2.51 26.38
CA TRP A 27 -13.84 -3.22 25.20
C TRP A 27 -14.53 -4.49 25.63
N LYS A 28 -15.77 -4.71 25.15
CA LYS A 28 -16.62 -5.84 25.54
C LYS A 28 -16.66 -6.93 24.48
N ASN A 29 -16.76 -8.18 24.93
CA ASN A 29 -16.99 -9.32 24.04
C ASN A 29 -18.46 -9.38 23.56
N THR A 30 -18.75 -10.23 22.58
CA THR A 30 -20.07 -10.33 21.90
C THR A 30 -21.29 -10.34 22.82
N ASP A 31 -21.24 -11.02 23.96
CA ASP A 31 -22.35 -11.12 24.93
C ASP A 31 -22.26 -10.12 26.10
N GLY A 32 -21.22 -9.29 26.14
CA GLY A 32 -20.97 -8.30 27.18
C GLY A 32 -20.53 -8.87 28.54
N SER A 33 -20.34 -10.18 28.67
CA SER A 33 -19.97 -10.83 29.94
C SER A 33 -18.51 -10.63 30.34
N LYS A 34 -17.65 -10.27 29.38
CA LYS A 34 -16.21 -10.08 29.58
C LYS A 34 -15.75 -8.78 28.93
N SER A 35 -14.75 -8.17 29.53
CA SER A 35 -14.15 -6.95 29.02
C SER A 35 -12.64 -6.89 29.20
N ILE A 36 -12.00 -6.03 28.41
CA ILE A 36 -10.58 -5.69 28.51
C ILE A 36 -10.40 -4.18 28.43
N VAL A 37 -9.44 -3.64 29.18
CA VAL A 37 -9.04 -2.23 29.06
C VAL A 37 -7.85 -2.12 28.12
N ALA A 38 -8.03 -1.42 27.00
CA ALA A 38 -7.03 -1.29 25.96
C ALA A 38 -7.23 -0.03 25.12
N THR A 39 -6.17 0.38 24.44
CA THR A 39 -6.16 1.47 23.46
C THR A 39 -6.38 0.90 22.07
N PHE A 40 -7.23 1.54 21.27
CA PHE A 40 -7.36 1.22 19.85
C PHE A 40 -6.02 1.43 19.12
N VAL A 41 -5.64 0.47 18.27
CA VAL A 41 -4.47 0.60 17.39
C VAL A 41 -4.89 0.67 15.93
N SER A 42 -5.69 -0.29 15.47
CA SER A 42 -6.19 -0.36 14.09
C SER A 42 -7.38 -1.31 13.97
N ARG A 43 -8.16 -1.19 12.88
CA ARG A 43 -9.17 -2.18 12.48
C ARG A 43 -9.25 -2.28 10.95
N ASP A 44 -9.77 -3.41 10.49
CA ASP A 44 -10.28 -3.63 9.14
C ASP A 44 -11.71 -4.19 9.23
N THR A 45 -12.26 -4.69 8.12
CA THR A 45 -13.63 -5.23 8.05
C THR A 45 -13.83 -6.51 8.86
N GLU A 46 -12.76 -7.25 9.15
CA GLU A 46 -12.79 -8.56 9.78
C GLU A 46 -12.17 -8.56 11.19
N THR A 47 -11.18 -7.71 11.44
CA THR A 47 -10.36 -7.74 12.66
C THR A 47 -10.16 -6.37 13.30
N ILE A 48 -9.90 -6.41 14.61
CA ILE A 48 -9.48 -5.25 15.40
C ILE A 48 -8.18 -5.57 16.12
N THR A 49 -7.31 -4.57 16.23
CA THR A 49 -6.08 -4.60 17.01
C THR A 49 -6.15 -3.57 18.14
N LEU A 50 -5.90 -4.05 19.36
CA LEU A 50 -5.92 -3.28 20.59
C LEU A 50 -4.59 -3.44 21.33
N LYS A 51 -4.14 -2.40 22.04
CA LYS A 51 -2.93 -2.43 22.86
C LYS A 51 -3.28 -2.22 24.33
N ARG A 52 -2.92 -3.17 25.20
CA ARG A 52 -3.09 -3.06 26.65
C ARG A 52 -2.08 -2.06 27.24
N SER A 53 -2.38 -1.57 28.44
CA SER A 53 -1.46 -0.71 29.22
C SER A 53 -0.12 -1.37 29.53
N THR A 54 -0.08 -2.71 29.56
CA THR A 54 1.16 -3.51 29.72
C THR A 54 2.07 -3.47 28.48
N GLY A 55 1.58 -2.94 27.34
CA GLY A 55 2.28 -2.90 26.06
C GLY A 55 1.95 -4.08 25.13
N GLU A 56 1.28 -5.12 25.63
CA GLU A 56 0.81 -6.27 24.86
C GLU A 56 -0.24 -5.84 23.81
N THR A 57 -0.12 -6.36 22.59
CA THR A 57 -1.07 -6.11 21.50
C THR A 57 -1.92 -7.36 21.23
N LEU A 58 -3.23 -7.17 21.11
CA LEU A 58 -4.22 -8.22 20.88
C LEU A 58 -4.95 -7.96 19.56
N THR A 59 -4.97 -8.95 18.68
CA THR A 59 -5.76 -8.91 17.45
C THR A 59 -6.79 -10.04 17.46
N PHE A 60 -8.05 -9.70 17.19
CA PHE A 60 -9.13 -10.69 17.13
C PHE A 60 -10.25 -10.23 16.18
N PRO A 61 -11.13 -11.16 15.73
CA PRO A 61 -12.21 -10.81 14.82
C PRO A 61 -13.17 -9.77 15.42
N VAL A 62 -13.66 -8.82 14.61
CA VAL A 62 -14.67 -7.84 15.03
C VAL A 62 -15.97 -8.51 15.46
N THR A 63 -16.26 -9.72 14.97
CA THR A 63 -17.41 -10.54 15.39
C THR A 63 -17.35 -10.97 16.86
N ARG A 64 -16.18 -10.86 17.50
CA ARG A 64 -16.00 -11.11 18.94
C ARG A 64 -16.29 -9.89 19.80
N LEU A 65 -16.58 -8.73 19.21
CA LEU A 65 -16.96 -7.52 19.93
C LEU A 65 -18.46 -7.43 20.16
N HIS A 66 -18.82 -6.77 21.25
CA HIS A 66 -20.21 -6.36 21.50
C HIS A 66 -20.67 -5.31 20.47
N GLU A 67 -21.97 -5.26 20.17
CA GLU A 67 -22.57 -4.30 19.23
C GLU A 67 -22.26 -2.83 19.57
N SER A 68 -22.20 -2.50 20.87
CA SER A 68 -21.81 -1.16 21.33
C SER A 68 -20.38 -0.78 20.95
N GLU A 69 -19.46 -1.75 20.89
CA GLU A 69 -18.09 -1.49 20.48
C GLU A 69 -18.00 -1.33 18.97
N LEU A 70 -18.80 -2.09 18.21
CA LEU A 70 -18.92 -1.89 16.76
C LEU A 70 -19.43 -0.49 16.44
N THR A 71 -20.49 -0.05 17.12
CA THR A 71 -21.03 1.32 16.98
C THR A 71 -19.97 2.37 17.32
N TYR A 72 -19.26 2.21 18.45
CA TYR A 72 -18.19 3.13 18.82
C TYR A 72 -17.06 3.17 17.79
N LEU A 73 -16.66 2.01 17.27
CA LEU A 73 -15.65 1.91 16.23
C LEU A 73 -16.14 2.65 14.99
N ASP A 74 -17.37 2.47 14.56
CA ASP A 74 -17.89 3.17 13.38
C ASP A 74 -17.93 4.70 13.58
N ASP A 75 -18.23 5.17 14.79
CA ASP A 75 -18.27 6.59 15.12
C ASP A 75 -16.88 7.25 15.29
N ASN A 76 -15.90 6.52 15.83
CA ASN A 76 -14.62 7.11 16.33
C ASN A 76 -13.39 6.60 15.59
N HIS A 77 -13.49 5.41 15.04
CA HIS A 77 -12.47 4.76 14.23
C HIS A 77 -13.18 4.17 13.01
N PRO A 78 -13.92 4.99 12.23
CA PRO A 78 -14.60 4.49 11.06
C PRO A 78 -13.58 3.68 10.27
N LEU A 79 -14.01 2.56 9.70
CA LEU A 79 -13.17 1.87 8.73
C LEU A 79 -12.64 2.95 7.81
N GLU A 80 -11.32 3.09 7.76
CA GLU A 80 -10.72 4.08 6.90
C GLU A 80 -11.17 3.65 5.49
N THR A 81 -12.21 4.33 5.01
CA THR A 81 -12.47 4.48 3.60
C THR A 81 -11.28 5.29 3.18
N GLY A 82 -10.20 4.57 2.87
CA GLY A 82 -8.91 5.15 2.61
C GLY A 82 -9.13 6.38 1.76
N GLY A 83 -8.58 7.51 2.20
CA GLY A 83 -8.57 8.75 1.45
C GLY A 83 -7.73 8.65 0.17
N GLY A 84 -7.82 7.54 -0.55
CA GLY A 84 -7.63 7.42 -1.98
C GLY A 84 -8.99 7.06 -2.58
N THR A 85 -9.63 8.02 -3.22
CA THR A 85 -10.76 7.80 -4.14
C THR A 85 -10.33 7.06 -5.41
N GLU A 86 -9.58 5.97 -5.27
CA GLU A 86 -9.22 5.12 -6.40
C GLU A 86 -9.68 3.69 -6.13
N GLN A 87 -10.94 3.49 -6.51
CA GLN A 87 -11.49 2.23 -6.96
C GLN A 87 -10.40 1.33 -7.58
N GLY A 88 -10.17 0.14 -7.02
CA GLY A 88 -9.51 -0.97 -7.71
C GLY A 88 -8.17 -0.71 -8.38
N ASN A 89 -7.35 0.22 -7.90
CA ASN A 89 -6.17 0.60 -8.67
C ASN A 89 -5.01 -0.40 -8.57
N ALA A 90 -4.62 -0.96 -9.71
CA ALA A 90 -3.47 -1.85 -9.83
C ALA A 90 -2.12 -1.10 -9.71
N PHE A 91 -2.11 0.23 -9.93
CA PHE A 91 -1.09 1.22 -9.56
C PHE A 91 -1.50 2.57 -10.20
N GLY A 92 -1.81 3.61 -9.42
CA GLY A 92 -2.32 4.89 -9.97
C GLY A 92 -3.63 4.70 -10.76
N PRO A 93 -3.81 5.21 -11.98
CA PRO A 93 -5.11 5.16 -12.67
C PRO A 93 -5.51 3.78 -13.26
N LEU A 94 -4.68 2.75 -13.11
CA LEU A 94 -4.88 1.45 -13.75
C LEU A 94 -5.91 0.59 -13.04
N SER A 95 -6.75 -0.13 -13.77
CA SER A 95 -7.76 -1.04 -13.22
C SER A 95 -7.56 -2.45 -13.77
N PHE A 96 -7.82 -3.47 -12.95
CA PHE A 96 -7.82 -4.84 -13.44
C PHE A 96 -8.94 -5.06 -14.47
N GLY A 97 -8.64 -5.84 -15.50
CA GLY A 97 -9.48 -6.01 -16.67
C GLY A 97 -9.25 -4.97 -17.78
N ASP A 98 -8.52 -3.88 -17.52
CA ASP A 98 -8.12 -2.92 -18.56
C ASP A 98 -7.43 -3.66 -19.72
N SER A 99 -7.83 -3.36 -20.94
CA SER A 99 -7.11 -3.81 -22.12
C SER A 99 -5.75 -3.10 -22.22
N ARG A 100 -4.85 -3.67 -23.02
CA ARG A 100 -3.54 -3.07 -23.29
C ARG A 100 -3.62 -1.61 -23.78
N ALA A 101 -4.61 -1.29 -24.60
CA ALA A 101 -4.78 0.06 -25.14
C ALA A 101 -5.24 1.05 -24.06
N GLU A 102 -6.12 0.62 -23.15
CA GLU A 102 -6.56 1.43 -22.01
C GLU A 102 -5.41 1.68 -21.03
N VAL A 103 -4.60 0.66 -20.72
CA VAL A 103 -3.40 0.81 -19.91
C VAL A 103 -2.43 1.81 -20.54
N GLU A 104 -2.17 1.71 -21.84
CA GLU A 104 -1.31 2.67 -22.54
C GLU A 104 -1.81 4.11 -22.37
N GLU A 105 -3.08 4.36 -22.66
CA GLU A 105 -3.64 5.70 -22.61
C GLU A 105 -3.63 6.27 -21.19
N LYS A 106 -4.00 5.46 -20.18
CA LYS A 106 -3.95 5.83 -18.77
C LYS A 106 -2.54 6.18 -18.31
N LEU A 107 -1.52 5.41 -18.74
CA LEU A 107 -0.13 5.68 -18.38
C LEU A 107 0.44 6.93 -19.04
N LEU A 108 0.05 7.22 -20.29
CA LEU A 108 0.47 8.44 -20.99
C LEU A 108 -0.11 9.72 -20.35
N GLN A 109 -1.26 9.62 -19.70
CA GLN A 109 -1.91 10.72 -18.98
C GLN A 109 -1.48 10.80 -17.50
N SER A 110 -0.79 9.78 -16.99
CA SER A 110 -0.40 9.69 -15.59
C SER A 110 0.79 10.58 -15.27
N SER A 111 0.69 11.36 -14.20
CA SER A 111 1.83 12.10 -13.63
C SER A 111 2.75 11.21 -12.80
N PHE A 112 2.37 9.96 -12.51
CA PHE A 112 3.14 9.04 -11.68
C PHE A 112 4.29 8.38 -12.45
N VAL A 113 4.13 8.21 -13.77
CA VAL A 113 5.12 7.56 -14.62
C VAL A 113 5.53 8.46 -15.79
N LYS A 114 6.64 8.08 -16.41
CA LYS A 114 7.13 8.65 -17.66
C LYS A 114 7.69 7.53 -18.53
N THR A 115 7.81 7.81 -19.82
CA THR A 115 8.52 6.93 -20.75
C THR A 115 9.39 7.74 -21.68
N LYS A 116 10.51 7.15 -22.11
CA LYS A 116 11.42 7.71 -23.12
C LYS A 116 11.23 7.05 -24.49
N VAL A 117 10.38 6.04 -24.56
CA VAL A 117 10.08 5.34 -25.81
C VAL A 117 9.02 6.13 -26.56
N ASP A 118 9.21 6.29 -27.86
CA ASP A 118 8.20 6.92 -28.72
C ASP A 118 6.94 6.04 -28.80
N ARG A 119 5.75 6.65 -28.73
CA ARG A 119 4.46 5.93 -28.76
C ARG A 119 4.34 5.03 -29.99
N GLY A 120 4.85 5.47 -31.15
CA GLY A 120 4.85 4.70 -32.39
C GLY A 120 5.66 3.39 -32.32
N LEU A 121 6.49 3.22 -31.30
CA LEU A 121 7.30 2.02 -31.08
C LEU A 121 6.72 1.03 -30.06
N PHE A 122 5.65 1.38 -29.34
CA PHE A 122 5.12 0.54 -28.26
C PHE A 122 4.68 -0.86 -28.72
N GLY A 123 4.11 -0.95 -29.92
CA GLY A 123 3.72 -2.23 -30.52
C GLY A 123 4.90 -3.16 -30.83
N ARG A 124 6.11 -2.61 -31.02
CA ARG A 124 7.33 -3.37 -31.31
C ARG A 124 8.11 -3.72 -30.05
N THR A 125 8.21 -2.78 -29.11
CA THR A 125 8.98 -2.95 -27.88
C THR A 125 8.22 -3.72 -26.81
N GLY A 126 6.91 -3.52 -26.74
CA GLY A 126 6.12 -3.95 -25.59
C GLY A 126 6.02 -2.86 -24.50
N LEU A 127 5.02 -2.98 -23.61
CA LEU A 127 4.85 -2.04 -22.48
C LEU A 127 5.74 -2.39 -21.27
N ASN A 128 6.24 -3.62 -21.19
CA ASN A 128 7.00 -4.09 -20.04
C ASN A 128 8.37 -3.42 -19.97
N GLY A 129 8.62 -2.70 -18.88
CA GLY A 129 9.89 -2.03 -18.60
C GLY A 129 10.09 -0.68 -19.31
N ILE A 130 9.12 -0.17 -20.08
CA ILE A 130 9.27 1.12 -20.79
C ILE A 130 8.73 2.32 -20.00
N PHE A 131 7.82 2.08 -19.06
CA PHE A 131 7.32 3.11 -18.14
C PHE A 131 8.11 3.04 -16.83
N GLU A 132 8.73 4.15 -16.46
CA GLU A 132 9.45 4.33 -15.20
C GLU A 132 8.74 5.35 -14.31
N THR A 133 8.90 5.26 -13.00
CA THR A 133 8.36 6.25 -12.06
C THR A 133 8.92 7.65 -12.38
N ALA A 134 8.06 8.66 -12.33
CA ALA A 134 8.46 10.03 -12.63
C ALA A 134 9.51 10.54 -11.63
N GLN A 135 9.37 10.12 -10.37
CA GLN A 135 10.30 10.32 -9.26
C GLN A 135 10.86 8.96 -8.80
N SER A 136 12.10 8.95 -8.31
CA SER A 136 12.65 7.75 -7.66
C SER A 136 11.89 7.43 -6.38
N ILE A 137 11.85 6.14 -6.03
CA ILE A 137 11.41 5.68 -4.71
C ILE A 137 12.66 5.19 -4.01
N GLY A 138 13.04 5.82 -2.91
CA GLY A 138 14.41 5.84 -2.44
C GLY A 138 15.33 6.44 -3.49
N ASP A 139 16.46 5.77 -3.70
CA ASP A 139 17.47 6.22 -4.66
C ASP A 139 17.25 5.63 -6.07
N LEU A 140 16.24 4.77 -6.25
CA LEU A 140 16.07 4.00 -7.48
C LEU A 140 14.78 4.35 -8.23
N PRO A 141 14.85 4.51 -9.56
CA PRO A 141 13.65 4.49 -10.39
C PRO A 141 13.09 3.07 -10.43
N CYS A 142 11.77 2.98 -10.43
CA CYS A 142 11.05 1.72 -10.60
C CYS A 142 10.37 1.69 -11.95
N PHE A 143 10.23 0.49 -12.52
CA PHE A 143 9.69 0.24 -13.84
C PHE A 143 8.44 -0.63 -13.73
N LEU A 144 7.45 -0.34 -14.58
CA LEU A 144 6.22 -1.11 -14.63
C LEU A 144 6.32 -2.30 -15.59
N TYR A 145 5.77 -3.43 -15.15
CA TYR A 145 5.60 -4.65 -15.91
C TYR A 145 4.16 -5.12 -15.74
N PHE A 146 3.61 -5.69 -16.80
CA PHE A 146 2.21 -6.06 -16.90
C PHE A 146 2.09 -7.52 -17.29
N ASP A 147 1.14 -8.20 -16.65
CA ASP A 147 0.69 -9.53 -17.04
C ASP A 147 -0.82 -9.50 -17.33
N TRP A 148 -1.20 -10.26 -18.36
CA TRP A 148 -2.51 -10.21 -18.98
C TRP A 148 -3.17 -11.58 -18.89
N ASP A 149 -4.49 -11.61 -18.72
CA ASP A 149 -5.24 -12.86 -18.80
C ASP A 149 -5.41 -13.33 -20.27
N THR A 150 -6.05 -14.49 -20.46
CA THR A 150 -6.29 -15.05 -21.80
C THR A 150 -7.30 -14.26 -22.63
N ALA A 151 -8.10 -13.39 -22.01
CA ALA A 151 -9.01 -12.47 -22.68
C ALA A 151 -8.33 -11.13 -23.05
N GLY A 152 -7.07 -10.91 -22.61
CA GLY A 152 -6.30 -9.70 -22.85
C GLY A 152 -6.54 -8.59 -21.83
N GLY A 153 -7.20 -8.90 -20.70
CA GLY A 153 -7.41 -7.98 -19.59
C GLY A 153 -6.21 -7.96 -18.63
N LEU A 154 -5.90 -6.78 -18.09
CA LEU A 154 -4.85 -6.61 -17.09
C LEU A 154 -5.17 -7.46 -15.86
N ARG A 155 -4.25 -8.35 -15.48
CA ARG A 155 -4.39 -9.23 -14.31
C ARG A 155 -3.39 -8.91 -13.22
N GLU A 156 -2.26 -8.33 -13.58
CA GLU A 156 -1.20 -8.02 -12.64
C GLU A 156 -0.33 -6.86 -13.13
N VAL A 157 0.06 -6.02 -12.18
CA VAL A 157 1.04 -4.96 -12.37
C VAL A 157 2.18 -5.18 -11.38
N THR A 158 3.40 -5.18 -11.89
CA THR A 158 4.61 -5.24 -11.09
C THR A 158 5.39 -3.94 -11.22
N LEU A 159 5.65 -3.28 -10.09
CA LEU A 159 6.58 -2.16 -9.98
C LEU A 159 7.92 -2.70 -9.47
N ARG A 160 8.99 -2.57 -10.26
CA ARG A 160 10.28 -3.20 -9.95
C ARG A 160 11.48 -2.29 -10.24
N THR A 161 12.49 -2.30 -9.37
CA THR A 161 13.78 -1.64 -9.65
C THR A 161 14.56 -2.37 -10.75
N LYS A 162 15.56 -1.73 -11.35
CA LYS A 162 16.58 -2.47 -12.10
C LYS A 162 17.34 -3.43 -11.18
N ASP A 163 17.98 -4.41 -11.81
CA ASP A 163 18.83 -5.34 -11.09
C ASP A 163 20.12 -4.66 -10.62
N GLU A 164 20.44 -4.93 -9.37
CA GLU A 164 21.64 -4.51 -8.68
C GLU A 164 22.53 -5.72 -8.39
N ALA A 165 23.84 -5.50 -8.43
CA ALA A 165 24.81 -6.53 -8.09
C ALA A 165 24.71 -6.91 -6.61
N VAL A 166 25.13 -8.14 -6.25
CA VAL A 166 25.10 -8.64 -4.87
C VAL A 166 25.79 -7.70 -3.87
N GLY A 167 26.90 -7.06 -4.26
CA GLY A 167 27.63 -6.09 -3.42
C GLY A 167 26.86 -4.80 -3.14
N SER A 168 25.83 -4.50 -3.92
CA SER A 168 24.95 -3.34 -3.75
C SER A 168 23.57 -3.72 -3.19
N TYR A 169 23.31 -5.00 -2.94
CA TYR A 169 22.02 -5.51 -2.48
C TYR A 169 21.52 -4.74 -1.25
N ARG A 170 22.28 -4.75 -0.16
CA ARG A 170 21.83 -4.10 1.08
C ARG A 170 21.89 -2.57 0.98
N SER A 171 22.92 -2.00 0.36
CA SER A 171 23.11 -0.54 0.35
C SER A 171 22.14 0.20 -0.56
N LYS A 172 21.68 -0.40 -1.67
CA LYS A 172 20.75 0.25 -2.62
C LYS A 172 19.31 -0.24 -2.55
N LEU A 173 19.11 -1.54 -2.36
CA LEU A 173 17.75 -2.11 -2.39
C LEU A 173 17.02 -1.91 -1.07
N HIS A 174 17.72 -1.96 0.07
CA HIS A 174 17.07 -1.78 1.37
C HIS A 174 16.41 -0.40 1.54
N PRO A 175 17.05 0.74 1.20
CA PRO A 175 16.38 2.05 1.28
C PRO A 175 15.11 2.11 0.42
N THR A 176 15.21 1.65 -0.83
CA THR A 176 14.07 1.60 -1.76
C THR A 176 12.93 0.73 -1.21
N TRP A 177 13.26 -0.44 -0.66
CA TRP A 177 12.30 -1.32 0.00
C TRP A 177 11.62 -0.66 1.20
N THR A 178 12.38 0.06 2.04
CA THR A 178 11.82 0.79 3.19
C THR A 178 10.83 1.86 2.73
N GLU A 179 11.18 2.67 1.73
CA GLU A 179 10.28 3.70 1.21
C GLU A 179 9.03 3.11 0.54
N LEU A 180 9.16 1.97 -0.13
CA LEU A 180 8.01 1.25 -0.68
C LEU A 180 7.06 0.77 0.43
N ILE A 181 7.56 0.34 1.59
CA ILE A 181 6.69 0.00 2.73
C ILE A 181 5.88 1.23 3.16
N GLU A 182 6.53 2.38 3.32
CA GLU A 182 5.85 3.61 3.73
C GLU A 182 4.82 4.08 2.71
N LEU A 183 5.16 4.00 1.42
CA LEU A 183 4.26 4.34 0.33
C LEU A 183 3.03 3.41 0.31
N LEU A 184 3.26 2.10 0.34
CA LEU A 184 2.17 1.11 0.33
C LEU A 184 1.33 1.20 1.59
N ALA A 185 1.91 1.54 2.74
CA ALA A 185 1.16 1.76 3.96
C ALA A 185 0.25 2.99 3.89
N LYS A 186 0.69 4.06 3.21
CA LYS A 186 -0.16 5.23 2.93
C LYS A 186 -1.31 4.92 1.98
N LEU A 187 -1.08 4.01 1.02
CA LEU A 187 -2.08 3.64 0.01
C LEU A 187 -3.08 2.59 0.49
N TYR A 188 -2.62 1.59 1.24
CA TYR A 188 -3.37 0.38 1.55
C TYR A 188 -3.49 0.10 3.06
N GLY A 189 -3.03 1.03 3.91
CA GLY A 189 -3.05 0.87 5.37
C GLY A 189 -1.99 -0.11 5.89
N ASN A 190 -2.27 -0.76 7.02
CA ASN A 190 -1.30 -1.67 7.63
C ASN A 190 -1.15 -2.98 6.84
N PRO A 191 0.07 -3.53 6.72
CA PRO A 191 0.27 -4.82 6.08
C PRO A 191 -0.36 -5.95 6.90
N LEU A 192 -0.98 -6.91 6.20
CA LEU A 192 -1.46 -8.18 6.74
C LEU A 192 -0.32 -9.07 7.25
N SER A 193 0.84 -8.98 6.59
CA SER A 193 2.06 -9.69 6.99
C SER A 193 3.26 -8.79 6.76
N LYS A 194 4.25 -8.90 7.64
CA LYS A 194 5.52 -8.17 7.56
C LYS A 194 6.67 -9.05 8.01
N SER A 195 7.81 -8.90 7.35
CA SER A 195 9.06 -9.56 7.70
C SER A 195 10.24 -8.65 7.38
N PRO A 196 11.40 -8.83 8.04
CA PRO A 196 12.57 -8.00 7.79
C PRO A 196 13.12 -8.24 6.37
N PHE A 197 13.90 -7.27 5.87
CA PHE A 197 14.58 -7.42 4.59
C PHE A 197 15.56 -8.61 4.63
N PRO A 198 15.34 -9.66 3.81
CA PRO A 198 16.11 -10.89 3.88
C PRO A 198 17.54 -10.71 3.36
N GLU A 199 18.45 -11.58 3.80
CA GLU A 199 19.80 -11.66 3.26
C GLU A 199 19.81 -12.19 1.81
N ALA A 200 20.72 -11.68 0.98
CA ALA A 200 20.79 -12.01 -0.45
C ALA A 200 20.93 -13.52 -0.73
N ASN A 201 21.56 -14.27 0.19
CA ASN A 201 21.76 -15.71 0.07
C ASN A 201 20.49 -16.54 0.33
N LYS A 202 19.42 -15.92 0.82
CA LYS A 202 18.11 -16.57 0.99
C LYS A 202 17.29 -16.58 -0.28
N LEU A 203 17.61 -15.71 -1.25
CA LEU A 203 16.88 -15.62 -2.50
C LEU A 203 17.36 -16.67 -3.50
N GLU A 204 16.44 -17.54 -3.90
CA GLU A 204 16.60 -18.46 -5.01
C GLU A 204 16.45 -17.70 -6.34
N MET A 205 17.18 -18.13 -7.36
CA MET A 205 17.08 -17.50 -8.69
C MET A 205 15.68 -17.71 -9.27
N GLY A 206 15.07 -16.64 -9.75
CA GLY A 206 13.71 -16.64 -10.29
C GLY A 206 12.62 -16.52 -9.23
N SER A 207 12.97 -16.33 -7.95
CA SER A 207 12.00 -16.17 -6.88
C SER A 207 12.01 -14.76 -6.28
N ILE A 208 10.85 -14.42 -5.70
CA ILE A 208 10.64 -13.27 -4.84
C ILE A 208 10.35 -13.77 -3.44
N ILE A 209 10.98 -13.18 -2.43
CA ILE A 209 10.64 -13.45 -1.03
C ILE A 209 9.67 -12.37 -0.57
N GLY A 210 8.44 -12.78 -0.30
CA GLY A 210 7.39 -11.91 0.23
C GLY A 210 7.73 -11.40 1.61
N THR A 211 8.08 -10.12 1.69
CA THR A 211 8.32 -9.48 2.97
C THR A 211 7.05 -8.86 3.54
N HIS A 212 6.21 -8.30 2.67
CA HIS A 212 4.99 -7.64 3.10
C HIS A 212 3.83 -7.96 2.16
N LEU A 213 2.63 -8.02 2.74
CA LEU A 213 1.39 -8.29 2.03
C LEU A 213 0.32 -7.30 2.51
N TRP A 214 -0.38 -6.67 1.57
CA TRP A 214 -1.57 -5.86 1.81
C TRP A 214 -2.75 -6.35 0.97
N ARG A 215 -3.91 -5.74 1.21
CA ARG A 215 -5.11 -5.87 0.40
C ARG A 215 -5.50 -4.51 -0.15
N THR A 216 -5.92 -4.48 -1.40
CA THR A 216 -6.68 -3.32 -1.93
C THR A 216 -8.11 -3.37 -1.39
N GLY A 217 -8.86 -2.28 -1.57
CA GLY A 217 -10.30 -2.25 -1.23
C GLY A 217 -11.16 -3.27 -1.99
N GLU A 218 -10.67 -3.78 -3.13
CA GLU A 218 -11.32 -4.83 -3.94
C GLU A 218 -10.84 -6.24 -3.59
N GLY A 219 -9.99 -6.39 -2.57
CA GLY A 219 -9.48 -7.67 -2.10
C GLY A 219 -8.26 -8.22 -2.87
N HIS A 220 -7.74 -7.48 -3.84
CA HIS A 220 -6.53 -7.85 -4.58
C HIS A 220 -5.29 -7.88 -3.67
N SER A 221 -4.33 -8.73 -4.02
CA SER A 221 -3.10 -8.87 -3.24
C SER A 221 -2.05 -7.87 -3.71
N VAL A 222 -1.47 -7.15 -2.75
CA VAL A 222 -0.32 -6.27 -2.96
C VAL A 222 0.86 -6.86 -2.19
N PHE A 223 1.91 -7.25 -2.89
CA PHE A 223 3.00 -8.06 -2.36
C PHE A 223 4.34 -7.38 -2.61
N LEU A 224 5.10 -7.11 -1.55
CA LEU A 224 6.42 -6.48 -1.63
C LEU A 224 7.51 -7.44 -1.20
N GLY A 225 8.59 -7.51 -1.96
CA GLY A 225 9.77 -8.29 -1.60
C GLY A 225 10.97 -8.04 -2.49
N PRO A 226 12.18 -8.39 -2.04
CA PRO A 226 13.30 -8.53 -2.93
C PRO A 226 13.14 -9.80 -3.79
N ALA A 227 13.59 -9.73 -5.03
CA ALA A 227 13.65 -10.85 -5.95
C ALA A 227 15.07 -11.03 -6.50
N ARG A 228 15.37 -12.26 -6.93
CA ARG A 228 16.63 -12.57 -7.62
C ARG A 228 16.33 -12.97 -9.07
N SER A 229 16.92 -12.23 -10.00
CA SER A 229 16.88 -12.52 -11.43
C SER A 229 18.17 -13.21 -11.88
N MET A 230 18.31 -13.41 -13.19
CA MET A 230 19.58 -13.84 -13.79
C MET A 230 20.67 -12.77 -13.67
N ASP A 231 20.29 -11.49 -13.76
CA ASP A 231 21.21 -10.35 -13.86
C ASP A 231 21.55 -9.72 -12.51
N GLY A 232 20.83 -10.09 -11.44
CA GLY A 232 21.12 -9.63 -10.08
C GLY A 232 19.92 -9.69 -9.16
N TYR A 233 19.78 -8.64 -8.36
CA TYR A 233 18.74 -8.51 -7.34
C TYR A 233 17.95 -7.23 -7.53
N ASN A 234 16.66 -7.26 -7.24
CA ASN A 234 15.80 -6.10 -7.31
C ASN A 234 14.80 -6.10 -6.16
N VAL A 235 14.10 -4.98 -5.99
CA VAL A 235 12.90 -4.90 -5.17
C VAL A 235 11.71 -4.82 -6.09
N SER A 236 10.66 -5.59 -5.78
CA SER A 236 9.45 -5.68 -6.57
C SER A 236 8.22 -5.55 -5.68
N VAL A 237 7.26 -4.76 -6.14
CA VAL A 237 5.87 -4.76 -5.67
C VAL A 237 5.01 -5.37 -6.76
N ARG A 238 4.29 -6.44 -6.42
CA ARG A 238 3.37 -7.15 -7.29
C ARG A 238 1.95 -6.88 -6.80
N ILE A 239 1.11 -6.28 -7.64
CA ILE A 239 -0.32 -6.07 -7.40
C ILE A 239 -1.07 -6.97 -8.36
N THR A 240 -1.85 -7.91 -7.83
CA THR A 240 -2.44 -9.00 -8.62
C THR A 240 -3.85 -9.34 -8.16
N THR A 241 -4.68 -9.78 -9.12
CA THR A 241 -6.01 -10.32 -8.81
C THR A 241 -5.96 -11.64 -8.06
N GLU A 242 -4.82 -12.34 -8.09
CA GLU A 242 -4.61 -13.57 -7.34
C GLU A 242 -4.69 -13.32 -5.83
N ARG A 243 -5.39 -14.20 -5.12
CA ARG A 243 -5.49 -14.13 -3.67
C ARG A 243 -4.29 -14.83 -3.02
N ILE A 244 -3.32 -14.05 -2.58
CA ILE A 244 -2.16 -14.52 -1.81
C ILE A 244 -2.51 -14.50 -0.32
N GLU A 245 -2.35 -15.62 0.37
CA GLU A 245 -2.56 -15.70 1.83
C GLU A 245 -1.26 -15.48 2.60
N PRO A 246 -1.30 -14.85 3.78
CA PRO A 246 -0.16 -14.81 4.69
C PRO A 246 0.29 -16.23 5.05
N VAL A 247 1.59 -16.50 4.92
CA VAL A 247 2.16 -17.73 5.49
C VAL A 247 2.30 -17.53 7.01
N PRO A 248 1.68 -18.36 7.85
CA PRO A 248 1.87 -18.29 9.29
C PRO A 248 3.34 -18.52 9.62
N VAL A 249 3.93 -17.64 10.43
CA VAL A 249 5.26 -17.89 10.98
C VAL A 249 5.11 -18.99 12.05
N PRO A 250 5.86 -20.10 11.99
CA PRO A 250 5.84 -21.16 13.00
C PRO A 250 6.16 -20.67 14.41
#